data_AF-A0A850T538-F1
#
_entry.id   AF-A0A850T538-F1
#
_cell.length_a   1.000
_cell.length_b   1.000
_cell.length_c   1.000
_cell.angle_alpha   90.00
_cell.angle_beta   90.00
_cell.angle_gamma   90.00
#
_symmetry.space_group_name_H-M   'P 1'
#
loop_
_entity.id
_entity.type
_entity.pdbx_description
1 polymer ?
#
loop_
_entity_poly.entity_id
_entity_poly.type
_entity_poly.pdbx_seq_one_letter_code
_entity_poly.pdbx_strand_id
1 'polypeptide(L)'
;MSEADITEQMTAMMDLTLSGISVFFTIVSAYTVALLYFLGRAPTGLKVTAFGFFSLTILFLAIFAYNSFNHAAALREALVELGATADLSAVGEKAIGAGAYGRGELDKMIRGMMWLGMALVYLALFYFTFFHRWPGRAGRGAAA
;
A
#
# COMPACT_ATOMS: atom_id res chain seq x y z
N MET A 1 23.98 -16.32 -7.87
CA MET A 1 22.98 -15.42 -8.48
C MET A 1 23.75 -14.40 -9.28
N SER A 2 23.41 -14.22 -10.55
CA SER A 2 24.09 -13.27 -11.44
C SER A 2 23.55 -11.85 -11.24
N GLU A 3 24.27 -10.83 -11.72
CA GLU A 3 23.78 -9.45 -11.75
C GLU A 3 22.44 -9.34 -12.50
N ALA A 4 22.30 -10.07 -13.60
CA ALA A 4 21.06 -10.12 -14.38
C ALA A 4 19.89 -10.63 -13.53
N ASP A 5 20.07 -11.72 -12.78
CA ASP A 5 19.03 -12.30 -11.92
C ASP A 5 18.56 -11.30 -10.84
N ILE A 6 19.50 -10.52 -10.26
CA ILE A 6 19.17 -9.54 -9.23
C ILE A 6 18.40 -8.36 -9.83
N THR A 7 18.84 -7.84 -10.98
CA THR A 7 18.16 -6.71 -11.65
C THR A 7 16.76 -7.08 -12.16
N GLU A 8 16.57 -8.31 -12.63
CA GLU A 8 15.24 -8.84 -12.99
C GLU A 8 14.32 -8.90 -11.76
N GLN A 9 14.80 -9.44 -10.62
CA GLN A 9 14.01 -9.47 -9.39
C GLN A 9 13.69 -8.09 -8.83
N MET A 10 14.60 -7.12 -8.95
CA MET A 10 14.33 -5.73 -8.57
C MET A 10 13.22 -5.11 -9.41
N THR A 11 13.20 -5.40 -10.72
CA THR A 11 12.14 -4.93 -11.63
C THR A 11 10.80 -5.58 -11.28
N ALA A 12 10.79 -6.90 -11.05
CA ALA A 12 9.59 -7.61 -10.60
C ALA A 12 9.02 -7.05 -9.28
N MET A 13 9.89 -6.60 -8.36
CA MET A 13 9.45 -5.96 -7.12
C MET A 13 8.85 -4.56 -7.33
N MET A 14 9.30 -3.81 -8.33
CA MET A 14 8.66 -2.54 -8.70
C MET A 14 7.24 -2.77 -9.20
N ASP A 15 7.05 -3.76 -10.10
CA ASP A 15 5.73 -4.12 -10.60
C ASP A 15 4.80 -4.60 -9.48
N LEU A 16 5.34 -5.39 -8.56
CA LEU A 16 4.62 -5.86 -7.38
C LEU A 16 4.17 -4.70 -6.48
N THR A 17 5.04 -3.70 -6.30
CA THR A 17 4.74 -2.50 -5.51
C THR A 17 3.61 -1.69 -6.15
N LEU A 18 3.68 -1.44 -7.46
CA LEU A 18 2.65 -0.73 -8.21
C LEU A 18 1.31 -1.48 -8.18
N SER A 19 1.35 -2.81 -8.31
CA SER A 19 0.18 -3.68 -8.17
C SER A 19 -0.45 -3.55 -6.77
N GLY A 20 0.36 -3.58 -5.71
CA GLY A 20 -0.11 -3.40 -4.33
C GLY A 20 -0.82 -2.06 -4.11
N ILE A 21 -0.31 -0.98 -4.71
CA ILE A 21 -0.95 0.34 -4.65
C ILE A 21 -2.32 0.33 -5.36
N SER A 22 -2.41 -0.30 -6.53
CA SER A 22 -3.67 -0.43 -7.27
C SER A 22 -4.73 -1.22 -6.47
N VAL A 23 -4.31 -2.33 -5.85
CA VAL A 23 -5.16 -3.15 -4.98
C VAL A 23 -5.65 -2.33 -3.79
N PHE A 24 -4.78 -1.55 -3.15
CA PHE A 24 -5.15 -0.64 -2.06
C PHE A 24 -6.26 0.33 -2.48
N PHE A 25 -6.08 1.06 -3.59
CA PHE A 25 -7.09 1.99 -4.08
C PHE A 25 -8.40 1.31 -4.44
N THR A 26 -8.34 0.09 -5.00
CA THR A 26 -9.52 -0.71 -5.32
C THR A 26 -10.31 -1.07 -4.06
N ILE A 27 -9.63 -1.55 -3.01
CA ILE A 27 -10.26 -1.91 -1.74
C ILE A 27 -10.87 -0.67 -1.06
N VAL A 28 -10.13 0.43 -0.99
CA VAL A 28 -10.60 1.69 -0.40
C VAL A 28 -11.81 2.23 -1.15
N SER A 29 -11.79 2.20 -2.48
CA SER A 29 -12.90 2.66 -3.32
C SER A 29 -14.14 1.78 -3.13
N ALA A 30 -13.98 0.46 -3.18
CA ALA A 30 -15.07 -0.47 -2.96
C ALA A 30 -15.70 -0.31 -1.56
N TYR A 31 -14.86 -0.16 -0.52
CA TYR A 31 -15.34 0.06 0.84
C TYR A 31 -16.06 1.40 0.97
N THR A 32 -15.56 2.47 0.35
CA THR A 32 -16.21 3.79 0.36
C THR A 32 -17.59 3.73 -0.29
N VAL A 33 -17.73 3.03 -1.42
CA VAL A 33 -19.04 2.80 -2.07
C VAL A 33 -19.95 1.98 -1.16
N ALA A 34 -19.46 0.89 -0.57
CA ALA A 34 -20.23 0.10 0.38
C ALA A 34 -20.70 0.94 1.58
N LEU A 35 -19.85 1.86 2.04
CA LEU A 35 -20.14 2.79 3.13
C LEU A 35 -21.29 3.73 2.77
N LEU A 36 -21.21 4.37 1.60
CA LEU A 36 -22.19 5.33 1.10
C LEU A 36 -23.57 4.71 0.82
N TYR A 37 -23.61 3.50 0.25
CA TYR A 37 -24.85 2.90 -0.22
C TYR A 37 -25.49 1.92 0.78
N PHE A 38 -24.69 1.17 1.54
CA PHE A 38 -25.18 0.07 2.38
C PHE A 38 -24.93 0.34 3.87
N LEU A 39 -23.66 0.52 4.28
CA LEU A 39 -23.31 0.58 5.70
C LEU A 39 -23.84 1.84 6.39
N GLY A 40 -24.05 2.96 5.68
CA GLY A 40 -24.59 4.18 6.27
C GLY A 40 -25.92 4.01 7.01
N ARG A 41 -26.74 3.01 6.60
CA ARG A 41 -28.03 2.67 7.21
C ARG A 41 -28.07 1.30 7.89
N ALA A 42 -26.95 0.58 7.89
CA ALA A 42 -26.87 -0.76 8.44
C ALA A 42 -26.88 -0.76 9.98
N PRO A 43 -27.38 -1.84 10.63
CA PRO A 43 -27.23 -2.01 12.06
C PRO A 43 -25.75 -2.09 12.44
N THR A 44 -25.43 -1.67 13.67
CA THR A 44 -24.05 -1.59 14.17
C THR A 44 -23.28 -2.90 14.03
N GLY A 45 -23.94 -4.06 14.21
CA GLY A 45 -23.33 -5.37 14.03
C GLY A 45 -22.76 -5.57 12.61
N LEU A 46 -23.52 -5.20 11.57
CA LEU A 46 -23.06 -5.35 10.19
C LEU A 46 -21.91 -4.37 9.86
N LYS A 47 -21.93 -3.17 10.45
CA LYS A 47 -20.82 -2.20 10.36
C LYS A 47 -19.54 -2.76 10.96
N VAL A 48 -19.62 -3.36 12.15
CA VAL A 48 -18.47 -3.97 12.83
C VAL A 48 -17.91 -5.12 12.00
N THR A 49 -18.76 -6.02 11.49
CA THR A 49 -18.30 -7.15 10.66
C THR A 49 -17.64 -6.66 9.37
N ALA A 50 -18.26 -5.72 8.67
CA ALA A 50 -17.73 -5.19 7.42
C ALA A 50 -16.43 -4.40 7.63
N PHE A 51 -16.35 -3.58 8.68
CA PHE A 51 -15.11 -2.87 9.03
C PHE A 51 -14.01 -3.82 9.53
N GLY A 52 -14.38 -4.89 10.23
CA GLY A 52 -13.45 -5.95 10.64
C GLY A 52 -12.83 -6.64 9.44
N PHE A 53 -13.65 -7.03 8.45
CA PHE A 53 -13.15 -7.60 7.20
C PHE A 53 -12.25 -6.62 6.44
N PHE A 54 -12.67 -5.35 6.32
CA PHE A 54 -11.83 -4.30 5.73
C PHE A 54 -10.49 -4.15 6.46
N SER A 55 -10.50 -4.14 7.79
CA SER A 55 -9.29 -4.04 8.62
C SER A 55 -8.35 -5.22 8.42
N LEU A 56 -8.88 -6.45 8.33
CA LEU A 56 -8.09 -7.64 8.05
C LEU A 56 -7.45 -7.58 6.66
N THR A 57 -8.18 -7.11 5.65
CA THR A 57 -7.65 -6.95 4.29
C THR A 57 -6.55 -5.88 4.24
N ILE A 58 -6.74 -4.74 4.90
CA ILE A 58 -5.70 -3.70 5.01
C ILE A 58 -4.48 -4.23 5.78
N LEU A 59 -4.69 -4.98 6.87
CA LEU A 59 -3.61 -5.59 7.63
C LEU A 59 -2.81 -6.59 6.78
N PHE A 60 -3.49 -7.44 6.01
CA PHE A 60 -2.85 -8.34 5.08
C PHE A 60 -1.99 -7.58 4.05
N LEU A 61 -2.55 -6.51 3.47
CA LEU A 61 -1.83 -5.69 2.50
C LEU A 61 -0.63 -4.95 3.12
N ALA A 62 -0.76 -4.50 4.36
CA ALA A 62 0.30 -3.87 5.14
C ALA A 62 1.46 -4.84 5.41
N ILE A 63 1.16 -6.07 5.85
CA ILE A 63 2.16 -7.12 6.07
C ILE A 63 2.84 -7.49 4.75
N PHE A 64 2.07 -7.62 3.67
CA PHE A 64 2.60 -7.93 2.35
C PHE A 64 3.56 -6.83 1.86
N ALA A 65 3.16 -5.57 1.95
CA ALA A 65 3.99 -4.42 1.57
C ALA A 65 5.28 -4.37 2.42
N TYR A 66 5.17 -4.57 3.73
CA TYR A 66 6.34 -4.64 4.63
C TYR A 66 7.34 -5.73 4.22
N ASN A 67 6.86 -6.93 3.89
CA ASN A 67 7.71 -8.02 3.43
C ASN A 67 8.37 -7.72 2.08
N SER A 68 7.61 -7.20 1.12
CA SER A 68 8.14 -6.81 -0.21
C SER A 68 9.27 -5.77 -0.08
N PHE A 69 9.07 -4.78 0.79
CA PHE A 69 10.04 -3.75 1.10
C PHE A 69 11.34 -4.25 1.73
N ASN A 70 11.24 -5.26 2.60
CA ASN A 70 12.42 -5.89 3.20
C ASN A 70 13.14 -6.79 2.19
N HIS A 71 12.40 -7.48 1.33
CA HIS A 71 12.98 -8.31 0.28
C HIS A 71 13.75 -7.46 -0.74
N ALA A 72 13.19 -6.32 -1.15
CA ALA A 72 13.89 -5.37 -2.01
C ALA A 72 15.16 -4.80 -1.36
N ALA A 73 15.18 -4.62 -0.04
CA ALA A 73 16.37 -4.19 0.68
C ALA A 73 17.45 -5.29 0.71
N ALA A 74 17.06 -6.55 0.94
CA ALA A 74 17.97 -7.69 0.92
C ALA A 74 18.60 -7.92 -0.46
N LEU A 75 17.84 -7.73 -1.55
CA LEU A 75 18.37 -7.81 -2.92
C LEU A 75 19.41 -6.72 -3.20
N ARG A 76 19.21 -5.50 -2.67
CA ARG A 76 20.20 -4.43 -2.78
C ARG A 76 21.48 -4.78 -2.01
N GLU A 77 21.35 -5.32 -0.81
CA GLU A 77 22.50 -5.77 -0.01
C GLU A 77 23.30 -6.87 -0.72
N ALA A 78 22.61 -7.85 -1.30
CA ALA A 78 23.23 -8.88 -2.13
C ALA A 78 23.94 -8.30 -3.37
N LEU A 79 23.39 -7.25 -4.00
CA LEU A 79 24.04 -6.58 -5.13
C LEU A 79 25.30 -5.82 -4.69
N VAL A 80 25.28 -5.20 -3.50
CA VAL A 80 26.46 -4.53 -2.92
C VAL A 80 27.57 -5.54 -2.63
N GLU A 81 27.23 -6.70 -2.07
CA GLU A 81 28.19 -7.78 -1.82
C GLU A 81 28.80 -8.33 -3.12
N LEU A 82 27.98 -8.45 -4.17
CA LEU A 82 28.43 -8.84 -5.51
C LEU A 82 29.40 -7.80 -6.11
N GLY A 83 29.11 -6.51 -5.93
CA GLY A 83 29.98 -5.41 -6.38
C GLY A 83 31.30 -5.28 -5.65
N ALA A 84 31.40 -5.83 -4.44
CA ALA A 84 32.66 -5.88 -3.70
C ALA A 84 33.60 -6.99 -4.21
N THR A 85 33.07 -7.96 -4.98
CA THR A 85 33.79 -9.17 -5.40
C THR A 85 33.96 -9.30 -6.91
N ALA A 86 33.16 -8.58 -7.71
CA ALA A 86 33.23 -8.58 -9.16
C ALA A 86 33.00 -7.17 -9.75
N ASP A 87 33.57 -6.90 -10.93
CA ASP A 87 33.24 -5.70 -11.70
C ASP A 87 31.78 -5.75 -12.14
N LEU A 88 31.01 -4.76 -11.71
CA LEU A 88 29.59 -4.64 -12.06
C LEU A 88 29.42 -3.96 -13.41
N SER A 89 28.33 -4.29 -14.10
CA SER A 89 27.91 -3.48 -15.23
C SER A 89 27.50 -2.06 -14.76
N ALA A 90 27.46 -1.11 -15.70
CA ALA A 90 26.98 0.25 -15.44
C ALA A 90 25.55 0.31 -14.87
N VAL A 91 24.76 -0.76 -15.01
CA VAL A 91 23.42 -0.89 -14.42
C VAL A 91 23.52 -1.28 -12.94
N GLY A 92 24.31 -2.29 -12.58
CA GLY A 92 24.59 -2.68 -11.19
C GLY A 92 25.29 -1.58 -10.41
N GLU A 93 26.25 -0.90 -11.03
CA GLU A 93 26.94 0.25 -10.42
C GLU A 93 25.99 1.41 -10.14
N LYS A 94 25.03 1.69 -11.05
CA LYS A 94 23.95 2.66 -10.81
C LYS A 94 22.94 2.18 -9.78
N ALA A 95 22.66 0.88 -9.70
CA ALA A 95 21.74 0.32 -8.70
C ALA A 95 22.31 0.41 -7.27
N ILE A 96 23.64 0.28 -7.12
CA ILE A 96 24.37 0.53 -5.86
C ILE A 96 24.55 2.02 -5.60
N GLY A 97 24.97 2.79 -6.60
CA GLY A 97 25.17 4.23 -6.52
C GLY A 97 23.87 4.99 -6.22
N ALA A 98 22.73 4.48 -6.70
CA ALA A 98 21.40 4.95 -6.31
C ALA A 98 21.07 4.71 -4.83
N GLY A 99 21.82 3.87 -4.12
CA GLY A 99 21.76 3.70 -2.66
C GLY A 99 22.75 4.60 -1.89
N ALA A 100 23.87 5.02 -2.49
CA ALA A 100 24.97 5.65 -1.78
C ALA A 100 24.87 7.19 -1.63
N TYR A 101 24.15 7.89 -2.50
CA TYR A 101 23.97 9.36 -2.40
C TYR A 101 22.51 9.77 -2.66
N GLY A 102 21.81 10.26 -1.62
CA GLY A 102 20.57 11.06 -1.72
C GLY A 102 19.22 10.33 -1.90
N ARG A 103 19.19 9.11 -2.49
CA ARG A 103 17.92 8.38 -2.74
C ARG A 103 17.50 7.39 -1.65
N GLY A 104 18.39 6.97 -0.76
CA GLY A 104 18.03 6.13 0.40
C GLY A 104 17.06 6.85 1.35
N GLU A 105 17.20 8.17 1.51
CA GLU A 105 16.24 9.00 2.23
C GLU A 105 14.93 9.17 1.46
N LEU A 106 15.00 9.27 0.13
CA LEU A 106 13.81 9.35 -0.72
C LEU A 106 12.99 8.05 -0.65
N ASP A 107 13.62 6.88 -0.64
CA ASP A 107 12.94 5.59 -0.45
C ASP A 107 12.29 5.50 0.95
N LYS A 108 13.01 5.90 2.01
CA LYS A 108 12.45 5.99 3.37
C LYS A 108 11.27 6.98 3.43
N MET A 109 11.37 8.12 2.76
CA MET A 109 10.32 9.14 2.71
C MET A 109 9.10 8.62 1.97
N ILE A 110 9.27 7.99 0.80
CA ILE A 110 8.17 7.39 0.02
C ILE A 110 7.47 6.32 0.85
N ARG A 111 8.23 5.42 1.49
CA ARG A 111 7.67 4.41 2.40
C ARG A 111 6.89 5.07 3.53
N GLY A 112 7.46 6.10 4.18
CA GLY A 112 6.80 6.86 5.23
C GLY A 112 5.50 7.51 4.78
N MET A 113 5.48 8.15 3.61
CA MET A 113 4.28 8.76 3.02
C MET A 113 3.21 7.70 2.69
N MET A 114 3.62 6.51 2.23
CA MET A 114 2.70 5.41 1.95
C MET A 114 2.02 4.90 3.23
N TRP A 115 2.81 4.65 4.29
CA TRP A 115 2.28 4.25 5.59
C TRP A 115 1.37 5.33 6.20
N LEU A 116 1.78 6.60 6.10
CA LEU A 116 0.98 7.73 6.57
C LEU A 116 -0.34 7.83 5.80
N GLY A 117 -0.30 7.75 4.46
CA GLY A 117 -1.49 7.78 3.62
C GLY A 117 -2.46 6.65 3.96
N MET A 118 -1.95 5.43 4.12
CA MET A 118 -2.76 4.29 4.54
C MET A 118 -3.40 4.50 5.92
N ALA A 119 -2.62 4.99 6.89
CA ALA A 119 -3.12 5.26 8.24
C ALA A 119 -4.21 6.35 8.23
N LEU A 120 -4.01 7.43 7.48
CA LEU A 120 -5.00 8.50 7.35
C LEU A 120 -6.30 8.01 6.72
N VAL A 121 -6.22 7.22 5.64
CA VAL A 121 -7.40 6.63 5.00
C VAL A 121 -8.12 5.67 5.95
N TYR A 122 -7.38 4.83 6.66
CA TYR A 122 -7.95 3.89 7.64
C TYR A 122 -8.71 4.63 8.75
N LEU A 123 -8.10 5.68 9.33
CA LEU A 123 -8.73 6.50 10.37
C LEU A 123 -9.95 7.26 9.85
N ALA A 124 -9.88 7.81 8.63
CA ALA A 124 -11.01 8.49 8.00
C ALA A 124 -12.19 7.53 7.82
N LEU A 125 -11.96 6.34 7.26
CA LEU A 125 -13.00 5.35 7.05
C LEU A 125 -13.55 4.80 8.38
N PHE A 126 -12.71 4.60 9.39
CA PHE A 126 -13.16 4.27 10.73
C PHE A 126 -14.14 5.32 11.26
N TYR A 127 -13.77 6.60 11.16
CA TYR A 127 -14.63 7.70 11.58
C TYR A 127 -15.97 7.70 10.81
N PHE A 128 -15.93 7.55 9.48
CA PHE A 128 -17.13 7.53 8.65
C PHE A 128 -18.03 6.33 8.88
N THR A 129 -17.47 5.18 9.25
CA THR A 129 -18.25 3.97 9.51
C THR A 129 -19.03 4.07 10.82
N PHE A 130 -18.40 4.56 11.89
CA PHE A 130 -18.98 4.51 13.24
C PHE A 130 -19.59 5.81 13.72
N PHE A 131 -18.97 6.96 13.42
CA PHE A 131 -19.31 8.24 14.04
C PHE A 131 -20.10 9.16 13.12
N HIS A 132 -19.87 9.07 11.81
CA HIS A 132 -20.59 9.93 10.87
C HIS A 132 -22.06 9.51 10.75
N ARG A 133 -22.95 10.45 11.11
CA ARG A 133 -24.39 10.31 10.91
C ARG A 133 -24.75 10.76 9.51
N TRP A 134 -24.88 9.78 8.61
CA TRP A 134 -25.31 10.01 7.23
C TRP A 134 -26.70 10.68 7.21
N PRO A 135 -26.85 11.87 6.60
CA PRO A 135 -28.16 12.51 6.47
C PRO A 135 -29.14 11.55 5.83
N GLY A 136 -30.20 11.20 6.55
CA GLY A 136 -31.32 10.48 5.96
C GLY A 136 -31.84 11.34 4.80
N ARG A 137 -31.98 10.76 3.61
CA ARG A 137 -32.76 11.39 2.53
C ARG A 137 -34.25 11.38 2.93
N ALA A 138 -34.60 12.16 3.94
CA ALA A 138 -35.96 12.58 4.21
C ALA A 138 -36.27 13.67 3.17
N GLY A 139 -36.93 13.31 2.07
CA GLY A 139 -37.36 14.31 1.08
C GLY A 139 -37.34 13.93 -0.40
N ARG A 140 -37.32 12.64 -0.78
CA ARG A 140 -37.74 12.24 -2.14
C ARG A 140 -38.94 11.32 -2.06
N GLY A 141 -40.08 11.93 -1.73
CA GLY A 141 -41.39 11.30 -1.69
C GLY A 141 -42.56 12.29 -1.70
N ALA A 142 -42.37 13.53 -2.19
CA ALA A 142 -43.44 14.52 -2.22
C ALA A 142 -43.29 15.50 -3.41
N ALA A 143 -43.29 14.96 -4.64
CA ALA A 143 -43.67 15.66 -5.88
C ALA A 143 -43.42 14.72 -7.08
N ALA A 144 -44.40 13.88 -7.39
CA ALA A 144 -44.75 13.35 -8.71
C ALA A 144 -45.80 12.26 -8.53
#